data_AF-A0A8T6VQ79-F1
#
_entry.id   AF-A0A8T6VQ79-F1
#
_cell.length_a   1.000
_cell.length_b   1.000
_cell.length_c   1.000
_cell.angle_alpha   90.00
_cell.angle_beta   90.00
_cell.angle_gamma   90.00
#
_symmetry.space_group_name_H-M   'P 1'
#
loop_
_entity.id
_entity.type
_entity.pdbx_description
1 polymer ?
#
loop_
_entity_poly.entity_id
_entity_poly.type
_entity_poly.pdbx_seq_one_letter_code
_entity_poly.pdbx_strand_id
1 'polypeptide(L)'
;FNEENRSIITENGGKMITAAHAFGTLGRSVNRKFGAIQVDEVIAHVLRLLSAGVKVGCEVACMAVDAGLIAAEEETIAMGGQGGADTAIV
;
A
#
# COMPACT_ATOMS: atom_id res chain seq x y z
N PHE A 1 5.80 -11.60 -8.79
CA PHE A 1 4.43 -12.13 -8.83
C PHE A 1 4.35 -13.03 -10.05
N ASN A 2 3.95 -14.29 -9.91
CA ASN A 2 3.88 -15.25 -11.04
C ASN A 2 2.58 -15.05 -11.84
N GLU A 3 2.58 -15.51 -13.10
CA GLU A 3 1.43 -15.34 -13.99
C GLU A 3 0.24 -16.22 -13.57
N GLU A 4 0.52 -17.40 -13.02
CA GLU A 4 -0.51 -18.31 -12.51
C GLU A 4 -1.39 -17.66 -11.43
N ASN A 5 -0.78 -16.99 -10.43
CA ASN A 5 -1.56 -16.30 -9.40
C ASN A 5 -2.31 -15.08 -9.97
N ARG A 6 -1.78 -14.44 -11.02
CA ARG A 6 -2.47 -13.35 -11.72
C ARG A 6 -3.76 -13.87 -12.33
N SER A 7 -3.69 -14.94 -13.11
CA SER A 7 -4.84 -15.55 -13.75
C SER A 7 -5.90 -15.94 -12.72
N ILE A 8 -5.52 -16.65 -11.64
CA ILE A 8 -6.45 -17.06 -10.57
C ILE A 8 -7.19 -15.84 -10.01
N ILE A 9 -6.50 -14.74 -9.71
CA ILE A 9 -7.15 -13.53 -9.15
C ILE A 9 -8.09 -12.89 -10.17
N THR A 10 -7.64 -12.70 -11.40
CA THR A 10 -8.43 -12.00 -12.43
C THR A 10 -9.64 -12.80 -12.91
N GLU A 11 -9.52 -14.13 -13.01
CA GLU A 11 -10.62 -15.03 -13.36
C GLU A 11 -11.69 -15.08 -12.28
N ASN A 12 -11.31 -14.85 -11.01
CA ASN A 12 -12.24 -14.72 -9.89
C ASN A 12 -12.76 -13.27 -9.69
N GLY A 13 -12.56 -12.39 -10.68
CA GLY A 13 -13.08 -11.01 -10.67
C GLY A 13 -12.24 -10.00 -9.87
N GLY A 14 -11.07 -10.41 -9.36
CA GLY A 14 -10.14 -9.51 -8.68
C GLY A 14 -9.50 -8.52 -9.65
N LYS A 15 -9.47 -7.25 -9.26
CA LYS A 15 -8.71 -6.21 -9.97
C LYS A 15 -7.30 -6.13 -9.39
N MET A 16 -6.30 -5.93 -10.25
CA MET A 16 -4.91 -5.80 -9.81
C MET A 16 -4.29 -4.50 -10.28
N ILE A 17 -3.49 -3.90 -9.40
CA ILE A 17 -2.69 -2.71 -9.69
C ILE A 17 -1.24 -2.97 -9.35
N THR A 18 -0.37 -2.38 -10.15
CA THR A 18 1.06 -2.28 -9.85
C THR A 18 1.42 -0.82 -9.99
N ALA A 19 1.68 -0.17 -8.86
CA ALA A 19 1.95 1.26 -8.79
C ALA A 19 3.11 1.51 -7.83
N ALA A 20 3.61 2.75 -7.84
CA ALA A 20 4.63 3.17 -6.90
C ALA A 20 4.04 3.22 -5.48
N HIS A 21 4.85 2.90 -4.47
CA HIS A 21 4.43 2.90 -3.07
C HIS A 21 4.14 4.32 -2.59
N ALA A 22 2.89 4.63 -2.23
CA ALA A 22 2.50 5.97 -1.81
C ALA A 22 3.35 6.50 -0.64
N PHE A 23 3.78 5.64 0.29
CA PHE A 23 4.53 6.02 1.50
C PHE A 23 5.97 5.47 1.48
N GLY A 24 6.69 5.75 0.41
CA GLY A 24 8.13 5.47 0.35
C GLY A 24 8.74 5.35 -1.04
N THR A 25 8.13 5.95 -2.07
CA THR A 25 8.65 5.93 -3.45
C THR A 25 9.96 6.72 -3.54
N LEU A 26 9.87 8.02 -3.83
CA LEU A 26 11.07 8.83 -4.05
C LEU A 26 11.80 9.14 -2.74
N GLY A 27 11.05 9.23 -1.62
CA GLY A 27 11.64 9.49 -0.31
C GLY A 27 12.68 8.46 0.09
N ARG A 28 12.42 7.18 -0.19
CA ARG A 28 13.37 6.10 0.06
C ARG A 28 14.67 6.25 -0.72
N SER A 29 14.60 6.75 -1.95
CA SER A 29 15.80 6.99 -2.76
C SER A 29 16.63 8.13 -2.20
N VAL A 30 15.97 9.22 -1.75
CA VAL A 30 16.62 10.34 -1.06
C VAL A 30 17.28 9.87 0.24
N ASN A 31 16.55 9.12 1.06
CA ASN A 31 17.05 8.56 2.31
C ASN A 31 18.30 7.70 2.10
N ARG A 32 18.27 6.76 1.14
CA ARG A 32 19.41 5.88 0.84
C ARG A 32 20.64 6.63 0.36
N LYS A 33 20.47 7.72 -0.39
CA LYS A 33 21.58 8.47 -0.98
C LYS A 33 22.16 9.52 -0.02
N PHE A 34 21.31 10.18 0.76
CA PHE A 34 21.66 11.39 1.51
C PHE A 34 21.42 11.26 3.02
N GLY A 35 20.83 10.16 3.51
CA GLY A 35 20.50 9.97 4.92
C GLY A 35 19.36 10.85 5.43
N ALA A 36 18.59 11.46 4.52
CA ALA A 36 17.52 12.40 4.85
C ALA A 36 16.15 11.72 4.70
N ILE A 37 15.35 11.73 5.77
CA ILE A 37 13.96 11.30 5.72
C ILE A 37 13.10 12.30 4.95
N GLN A 38 12.06 11.81 4.27
CA GLN A 38 11.10 12.63 3.52
C GLN A 38 9.67 12.44 4.08
N VAL A 39 8.73 13.28 3.61
CA VAL A 39 7.36 13.33 4.15
C VAL A 39 6.64 11.98 4.05
N ASP A 40 6.82 11.27 2.94
CA ASP A 40 6.27 9.93 2.72
C ASP A 40 6.77 8.91 3.76
N GLU A 41 8.05 8.98 4.14
CA GLU A 41 8.62 8.15 5.20
C GLU A 41 8.14 8.56 6.60
N VAL A 42 7.97 9.87 6.87
CA VAL A 42 7.41 10.36 8.14
C VAL A 42 6.01 9.79 8.36
N ILE A 43 5.13 9.89 7.34
CA ILE A 43 3.78 9.30 7.38
C ILE A 43 3.88 7.80 7.62
N ALA A 44 4.76 7.11 6.88
CA ALA A 44 4.97 5.68 7.04
C ALA A 44 5.45 5.27 8.45
N HIS A 45 6.27 6.10 9.10
CA HIS A 45 6.75 5.85 10.47
C HIS A 45 5.64 6.04 11.50
N VAL A 46 4.82 7.08 11.34
CA VAL A 46 3.67 7.32 12.23
C VAL A 46 2.66 6.17 12.14
N LEU A 47 2.28 5.75 10.93
CA LEU A 47 1.32 4.64 10.76
C LEU A 47 1.84 3.31 11.34
N ARG A 48 3.16 3.09 11.29
CA ARG A 48 3.80 1.91 11.89
C ARG A 48 3.77 1.89 13.41
N LEU A 49 3.49 3.02 14.09
CA LEU A 49 3.25 3.03 15.53
C LEU A 49 2.02 2.20 15.91
N LEU A 50 1.04 2.09 15.00
CA LEU A 50 -0.16 1.26 15.19
C LEU A 50 0.12 -0.20 14.80
N SER A 51 0.54 -0.44 13.56
CA SER A 51 1.13 -1.71 13.13
C SER A 51 1.77 -1.56 11.75
N ALA A 52 2.57 -2.54 11.34
CA ALA A 52 3.05 -2.59 9.97
C ALA A 52 1.90 -2.73 8.96
N GLY A 53 0.86 -3.49 9.32
CA GLY A 53 -0.32 -3.69 8.50
C GLY A 53 -1.16 -2.41 8.34
N VAL A 54 -1.27 -1.55 9.36
CA VAL A 54 -1.96 -0.24 9.23
C VAL A 54 -1.29 0.63 8.17
N LYS A 55 0.05 0.74 8.21
CA LYS A 55 0.81 1.46 7.17
C LYS A 55 0.51 0.92 5.78
N VAL A 56 0.59 -0.40 5.62
CA VAL A 56 0.36 -1.05 4.31
C VAL A 56 -1.08 -0.86 3.85
N GLY A 57 -2.07 -1.01 4.74
CA GLY A 57 -3.48 -0.81 4.44
C GLY A 57 -3.76 0.60 3.90
N CYS A 58 -3.30 1.64 4.60
CA CYS A 58 -3.42 3.02 4.10
C CYS A 58 -2.66 3.23 2.77
N GLU A 59 -1.47 2.64 2.61
CA GLU A 59 -0.67 2.79 1.38
C GLU A 59 -1.39 2.20 0.16
N VAL A 60 -1.93 0.98 0.27
CA VAL A 60 -2.61 0.33 -0.87
C VAL A 60 -3.97 0.95 -1.15
N ALA A 61 -4.66 1.50 -0.15
CA ALA A 61 -5.89 2.26 -0.33
C ALA A 61 -5.64 3.52 -1.18
N CYS A 62 -4.62 4.31 -0.86
CA CYS A 62 -4.23 5.47 -1.68
C CYS A 62 -3.89 5.05 -3.12
N MET A 63 -3.10 3.98 -3.28
CA MET A 63 -2.74 3.47 -4.62
C MET A 63 -3.97 3.00 -5.41
N ALA A 64 -4.98 2.41 -4.76
CA ALA A 64 -6.21 1.96 -5.41
C ALA A 64 -7.12 3.11 -5.83
N VAL A 65 -7.22 4.17 -5.01
CA VAL A 65 -7.93 5.41 -5.36
C VAL A 65 -7.26 6.09 -6.55
N ASP A 66 -5.94 6.27 -6.51
CA ASP A 66 -5.17 6.93 -7.59
C ASP A 66 -5.29 6.18 -8.93
N ALA A 67 -5.43 4.85 -8.88
CA ALA A 67 -5.65 4.00 -10.04
C ALA A 67 -7.11 3.98 -10.53
N GLY A 68 -8.03 4.67 -9.85
CA GLY A 68 -9.45 4.70 -10.18
C GLY A 68 -10.18 3.38 -9.94
N LEU A 69 -9.67 2.52 -9.05
CA LEU A 69 -10.28 1.22 -8.77
C LEU A 69 -11.36 1.27 -7.69
N ILE A 70 -11.24 2.21 -6.76
CA ILE A 70 -12.17 2.50 -5.67
C ILE A 70 -12.39 4.02 -5.59
N ALA A 71 -13.55 4.44 -5.07
CA ALA A 71 -13.87 5.85 -4.86
C ALA A 71 -13.35 6.33 -3.49
N ALA A 72 -12.91 7.58 -3.42
CA ALA A 72 -12.39 8.16 -2.16
C ALA A 72 -13.52 8.46 -1.15
N GLU A 73 -14.76 8.62 -1.63
CA GLU A 73 -15.92 8.96 -0.83
C GLU A 73 -16.66 7.74 -0.24
N GLU A 74 -16.21 6.52 -0.57
CA GLU A 74 -16.83 5.28 -0.12
C GLU A 74 -16.03 4.60 1.00
N GLU A 75 -16.72 4.12 2.04
CA GLU A 75 -16.08 3.30 3.08
C GLU A 75 -15.47 2.03 2.45
N THR A 76 -14.20 1.78 2.75
CA THR A 76 -13.44 0.67 2.16
C THR A 76 -12.65 -0.05 3.23
N ILE A 77 -12.68 -1.38 3.20
CA ILE A 77 -11.82 -2.19 4.06
C ILE A 77 -10.46 -2.39 3.38
N ALA A 78 -9.40 -1.89 4.00
CA ALA A 78 -8.02 -2.11 3.56
C ALA A 78 -7.31 -3.12 4.47
N MET A 79 -6.55 -4.04 3.86
CA MET A 79 -5.81 -5.08 4.60
C MET A 79 -4.32 -5.03 4.29
N GLY A 80 -3.50 -5.35 5.29
CA GLY A 80 -2.04 -5.37 5.17
C GLY A 80 -1.37 -6.18 6.27
N GLY A 81 -0.06 -6.37 6.16
CA GLY A 81 0.74 -7.07 7.16
C GLY A 81 2.20 -7.26 6.74
N GLN A 82 2.95 -8.04 7.53
CA GLN A 82 4.30 -8.51 7.16
C GLN A 82 4.28 -10.03 6.98
N GLY A 83 4.67 -10.51 5.79
CA GLY A 83 4.66 -11.94 5.46
C GLY A 83 3.26 -12.53 5.27
N GLY A 84 2.24 -11.68 5.17
CA GLY A 84 0.83 -12.04 5.02
C GLY A 84 -0.06 -10.82 5.25
N ALA A 85 -1.30 -11.06 5.66
CA ALA A 85 -2.21 -10.01 6.13
C ALA A 85 -2.58 -10.31 7.59
N ASP A 86 -2.25 -9.37 8.48
CA ASP A 86 -2.50 -9.48 9.93
C ASP A 86 -3.36 -8.34 10.47
N THR A 87 -3.62 -7.32 9.65
CA THR A 87 -4.33 -6.10 10.00
C THR A 87 -5.38 -5.79 8.94
N ALA A 88 -6.58 -5.42 9.37
CA ALA A 88 -7.64 -4.85 8.55
C ALA A 88 -8.11 -3.53 9.19
N ILE A 89 -8.33 -2.51 8.37
CA ILE A 89 -8.84 -1.20 8.76
C ILE A 89 -10.02 -0.83 7.87
N VAL A 90 -10.95 -0.04 8.42
CA VAL A 90 -12.06 0.60 7.70
C VAL A 90 -11.74 2.09 7.57
#